data_AF-A0A9D1C2R8-F1
#
_entry.id   AF-A0A9D1C2R8-F1
#
_cell.length_a   1.000
_cell.length_b   1.000
_cell.length_c   1.000
_cell.angle_alpha   90.00
_cell.angle_beta   90.00
_cell.angle_gamma   90.00
#
_symmetry.space_group_name_H-M   'P 1'
#
loop_
_entity.id
_entity.type
_entity.pdbx_description
1 polymer ?
#
loop_
_entity_poly.entity_id
_entity_poly.type
_entity_poly.pdbx_seq_one_letter_code
_entity_poly.pdbx_strand_id
1 'polypeptide(L)'
;MQFYYGEKNLLRALDETEFWKHQEAEHTVVIRQIEPNLEQMFVMQLQQYELSFNQAKGNTVKYIETLARSRGNISRSMLQELVRFLEKAIDQSKQFIILLDQILSESNAVKNNPVAPVVINHIRRESEYFIGIMQAVLDYANRSY
;
A
#
# COMPACT_ATOMS: atom_id res chain seq x y z
N MET A 1 -12.53 -1.26 -10.24
CA MET A 1 -12.63 0.12 -9.71
C MET A 1 -13.94 0.74 -10.17
N GLN A 2 -14.89 0.95 -9.26
CA GLN A 2 -16.16 1.62 -9.54
C GLN A 2 -15.92 3.14 -9.46
N PHE A 3 -16.12 3.86 -10.56
CA PHE A 3 -15.84 5.29 -10.67
C PHE A 3 -17.06 6.15 -10.33
N TYR A 4 -17.49 6.24 -9.06
CA TYR A 4 -18.52 7.20 -8.67
C TYR A 4 -18.39 7.60 -7.19
N TYR A 5 -17.60 8.63 -6.88
CA TYR A 5 -17.48 9.13 -5.51
C TYR A 5 -17.75 10.63 -5.30
N GLY A 6 -17.84 11.45 -6.35
CA GLY A 6 -18.15 12.89 -6.19
C GLY A 6 -17.25 13.56 -5.15
N GLU A 7 -17.83 14.20 -4.14
CA GLU A 7 -17.14 14.87 -3.03
C GLU A 7 -16.56 13.92 -1.94
N LYS A 8 -16.74 12.60 -2.05
CA LYS A 8 -16.34 11.61 -1.02
C LYS A 8 -14.88 11.15 -1.13
N ASN A 9 -13.95 12.10 -1.06
CA ASN A 9 -12.52 11.83 -1.26
C ASN A 9 -11.91 10.86 -0.24
N LEU A 10 -12.30 10.95 1.03
CA LEU A 10 -11.67 10.16 2.09
C LEU A 10 -12.13 8.70 2.12
N LEU A 11 -13.41 8.44 1.79
CA LEU A 11 -13.89 7.06 1.64
C LEU A 11 -13.23 6.39 0.43
N ARG A 12 -13.06 7.12 -0.67
CA ARG A 12 -12.28 6.63 -1.82
C ARG A 12 -10.83 6.34 -1.43
N ALA A 13 -10.19 7.24 -0.68
CA ALA A 13 -8.82 7.04 -0.20
C ALA A 13 -8.69 5.75 0.63
N LEU A 14 -9.68 5.46 1.47
CA LEU A 14 -9.75 4.24 2.25
C LEU A 14 -9.99 2.99 1.38
N ASP A 15 -10.93 3.03 0.44
CA ASP A 15 -11.18 1.91 -0.48
C ASP A 15 -9.92 1.53 -1.27
N GLU A 16 -9.21 2.54 -1.81
CA GLU A 16 -7.94 2.34 -2.51
C GLU A 16 -6.87 1.81 -1.56
N THR A 17 -6.78 2.33 -0.34
CA THR A 17 -5.82 1.83 0.66
C THR A 17 -6.10 0.37 0.99
N GLU A 18 -7.35 -0.03 1.20
CA GLU A 18 -7.69 -1.42 1.51
C GLU A 18 -7.25 -2.36 0.37
N PHE A 19 -7.61 -2.01 -0.86
CA PHE A 19 -7.28 -2.77 -2.05
C PHE A 19 -5.76 -2.91 -2.22
N TRP A 20 -5.03 -1.79 -2.18
CA TRP A 20 -3.59 -1.81 -2.47
C TRP A 20 -2.76 -2.39 -1.34
N LYS A 21 -3.13 -2.20 -0.07
CA LYS A 21 -2.46 -2.89 1.04
C LYS A 21 -2.66 -4.40 0.96
N HIS A 22 -3.81 -4.87 0.45
CA HIS A 22 -4.01 -6.29 0.20
C HIS A 22 -3.10 -6.81 -0.92
N GLN A 23 -3.06 -6.12 -2.07
CA GLN A 23 -2.18 -6.48 -3.19
C GLN A 23 -0.71 -6.52 -2.77
N GLU A 24 -0.23 -5.49 -2.06
CA GLU A 24 1.18 -5.44 -1.62
C GLU A 24 1.53 -6.56 -0.63
N ALA A 25 0.60 -6.95 0.26
CA ALA A 25 0.79 -8.11 1.11
C ALA A 25 0.95 -9.40 0.28
N GLU A 26 0.09 -9.62 -0.72
CA GLU A 26 0.19 -10.78 -1.62
C GLU A 26 1.47 -10.74 -2.47
N HIS A 27 1.89 -9.56 -2.92
CA HIS A 27 3.14 -9.39 -3.66
C HIS A 27 4.36 -9.82 -2.85
N THR A 28 4.38 -9.61 -1.54
CA THR A 28 5.46 -10.14 -0.70
C THR A 28 5.54 -11.67 -0.75
N VAL A 29 4.40 -12.35 -0.83
CA VAL A 29 4.32 -13.81 -0.94
C VAL A 29 4.75 -14.24 -2.34
N VAL A 30 4.23 -13.59 -3.39
CA VAL A 30 4.58 -13.87 -4.79
C VAL A 30 6.09 -13.83 -4.99
N ILE A 31 6.78 -12.79 -4.49
CA ILE A 31 8.24 -12.66 -4.62
C ILE A 31 8.97 -13.85 -3.97
N ARG A 32 8.55 -14.29 -2.78
CA ARG A 32 9.15 -15.46 -2.11
C ARG A 32 8.81 -16.79 -2.79
N GLN A 33 7.71 -16.87 -3.54
CA GLN A 33 7.32 -18.08 -4.27
C GLN A 33 8.03 -18.20 -5.63
N ILE A 34 8.24 -17.10 -6.34
CA ILE A 34 8.94 -17.11 -7.64
C ILE A 34 10.45 -17.28 -7.51
N GLU A 35 11.02 -16.95 -6.34
CA GLU A 35 12.44 -17.14 -6.03
C GLU A 35 12.63 -17.87 -4.69
N PRO A 36 12.54 -19.21 -4.68
CA PRO A 36 12.68 -20.01 -3.45
C PRO A 36 14.06 -19.92 -2.80
N ASN A 37 15.10 -19.50 -3.54
CA ASN A 37 16.46 -19.36 -3.03
C ASN A 37 16.81 -17.90 -2.66
N LEU A 38 15.79 -17.03 -2.53
CA LEU A 38 15.98 -15.65 -2.13
C LEU A 38 16.74 -15.57 -0.80
N GLU A 39 17.66 -14.62 -0.69
CA GLU A 39 18.50 -14.47 0.49
C GLU A 39 17.63 -14.23 1.74
N GLN A 40 17.98 -14.92 2.84
CA GLN A 40 17.17 -14.94 4.07
C GLN A 40 16.83 -13.54 4.60
N MET A 41 17.75 -12.57 4.43
CA MET A 41 17.50 -11.18 4.84
C MET A 41 16.34 -10.53 4.08
N PHE A 42 16.18 -10.82 2.79
CA PHE A 42 15.07 -10.32 1.99
C PHE A 42 13.78 -11.08 2.30
N VAL A 43 13.87 -12.40 2.52
CA VAL A 43 12.73 -13.22 2.97
C VAL A 43 12.13 -12.65 4.26
N MET A 44 12.95 -12.36 5.26
CA MET A 44 12.48 -11.79 6.54
C MET A 44 11.89 -10.39 6.37
N GLN A 45 12.51 -9.53 5.56
CA GLN A 45 11.96 -8.20 5.28
C GLN A 45 10.60 -8.28 4.58
N LEU A 46 10.45 -9.15 3.58
CA LEU A 46 9.18 -9.38 2.89
C LEU A 46 8.09 -9.90 3.86
N GLN A 47 8.43 -10.81 4.78
CA GLN A 47 7.50 -11.27 5.84
C GLN A 47 7.08 -10.14 6.76
N GLN A 48 8.00 -9.25 7.12
CA GLN A 48 7.69 -8.09 7.96
C GLN A 48 6.75 -7.12 7.23
N TYR A 49 6.97 -6.89 5.93
CA TYR A 49 6.07 -6.08 5.10
C TYR A 49 4.69 -6.71 4.97
N GLU A 50 4.60 -8.04 4.74
CA GLU A 50 3.33 -8.76 4.70
C GLU A 50 2.47 -8.51 5.94
N LEU A 51 3.06 -8.66 7.13
CA LEU A 51 2.38 -8.41 8.40
C LEU A 51 1.96 -6.94 8.51
N SER A 52 2.85 -6.02 8.15
CA SER A 52 2.60 -4.58 8.23
C SER A 52 1.49 -4.12 7.28
N PHE A 53 1.43 -4.67 6.06
CA PHE A 53 0.39 -4.39 5.09
C PHE A 53 -0.97 -4.97 5.51
N ASN A 54 -0.99 -6.20 6.03
CA ASN A 54 -2.20 -6.79 6.60
C ASN A 54 -2.74 -5.99 7.79
N GLN A 55 -1.86 -5.44 8.63
CA GLN A 55 -2.26 -4.53 9.71
C GLN A 55 -2.85 -3.21 9.17
N ALA A 56 -2.23 -2.62 8.15
CA ALA A 56 -2.72 -1.40 7.50
C ALA A 56 -4.10 -1.63 6.86
N LYS A 57 -4.30 -2.76 6.17
CA LYS A 57 -5.60 -3.20 5.66
C LYS A 57 -6.63 -3.29 6.78
N GLY A 58 -6.31 -3.99 7.87
CA GLY A 58 -7.22 -4.13 9.02
C GLY A 58 -7.59 -2.79 9.67
N ASN A 59 -6.65 -1.84 9.75
CA ASN A 59 -6.94 -0.49 10.24
C ASN A 59 -7.81 0.31 9.25
N THR A 60 -7.62 0.13 7.95
CA THR A 60 -8.45 0.76 6.90
C THR A 60 -9.91 0.35 7.06
N VAL A 61 -10.20 -0.95 7.23
CA VAL A 61 -11.55 -1.46 7.46
C VAL A 61 -12.20 -0.82 8.71
N LYS A 62 -11.43 -0.66 9.80
CA LYS A 62 -11.93 0.04 11.02
C LYS A 62 -12.32 1.49 10.75
N TYR A 63 -11.52 2.20 9.95
CA TYR A 63 -11.83 3.58 9.56
C TYR A 63 -13.06 3.66 8.66
N ILE A 64 -13.20 2.76 7.68
CA ILE A 64 -14.40 2.66 6.83
C ILE A 64 -15.65 2.48 7.69
N GLU A 65 -15.64 1.51 8.62
CA GLU A 65 -16.76 1.25 9.54
C GLU A 65 -17.09 2.46 10.42
N THR A 66 -16.05 3.12 10.94
CA THR A 66 -16.20 4.31 11.81
C THR A 66 -16.86 5.46 11.05
N LEU A 67 -16.38 5.75 9.83
CA LEU A 67 -16.97 6.78 8.97
C LEU A 67 -18.40 6.44 8.59
N ALA A 68 -18.68 5.20 8.19
CA ALA A 68 -20.03 4.75 7.85
C ALA A 68 -21.02 4.91 9.01
N ARG A 69 -20.58 4.61 10.25
CA ARG A 69 -21.40 4.70 11.46
C ARG A 69 -21.52 6.10 12.03
N SER A 70 -20.59 6.99 11.72
CA SER A 70 -20.60 8.39 12.18
C SER A 70 -21.77 9.22 11.64
N ARG A 71 -22.40 8.78 10.53
CA ARG A 71 -23.49 9.51 9.84
C ARG A 71 -23.15 10.98 9.54
N GLY A 72 -21.87 11.30 9.30
CA GLY A 72 -21.39 12.65 9.03
C GLY A 72 -20.92 13.43 10.26
N ASN A 73 -21.11 12.92 11.47
CA ASN A 73 -20.60 13.52 12.71
C ASN A 73 -19.17 13.08 13.00
N ILE A 74 -18.22 13.57 12.21
CA ILE A 74 -16.79 13.25 12.36
C ILE A 74 -16.11 14.43 13.07
N SER A 75 -15.39 14.15 14.17
CA SER A 75 -14.61 15.19 14.85
C SER A 75 -13.41 15.60 14.00
N ARG A 76 -12.95 16.85 14.16
CA ARG A 76 -11.73 17.33 13.52
C ARG A 76 -10.50 16.48 13.89
N SER A 77 -10.45 15.98 15.12
CA SER A 77 -9.36 15.09 15.56
C SER A 77 -9.35 13.76 14.81
N MET A 78 -10.52 13.14 14.62
CA MET A 78 -10.65 11.89 13.87
C MET A 78 -10.30 12.09 12.39
N LEU A 79 -10.70 13.21 11.80
CA LEU A 79 -10.32 13.57 10.44
C LEU A 79 -8.79 13.66 10.28
N GLN A 80 -8.12 14.33 11.22
CA GLN A 80 -6.66 14.45 11.21
C GLN A 80 -5.95 13.10 11.41
N GLU A 81 -6.48 12.24 12.28
CA GLU A 81 -5.95 10.88 12.46
C GLU A 81 -6.06 10.05 11.19
N LEU A 82 -7.19 10.15 10.50
CA LEU A 82 -7.40 9.48 9.22
C LEU A 82 -6.41 9.97 8.16
N VAL A 83 -6.24 11.28 7.99
CA VAL A 83 -5.27 11.82 7.02
C VAL A 83 -3.85 11.34 7.33
N ARG A 84 -3.43 11.41 8.61
CA ARG A 84 -2.12 10.88 9.04
C ARG A 84 -1.97 9.39 8.78
N PHE A 85 -3.04 8.62 8.92
CA PHE A 85 -3.03 7.19 8.59
C PHE A 85 -2.80 6.96 7.09
N LEU A 86 -3.50 7.70 6.23
CA LEU A 86 -3.35 7.60 4.78
C LEU A 86 -1.95 8.02 4.31
N GLU A 87 -1.38 9.09 4.88
CA GLU A 87 0.01 9.50 4.63
C GLU A 87 1.00 8.40 5.00
N LYS A 88 0.82 7.75 6.16
CA LYS A 88 1.64 6.60 6.56
C LYS A 88 1.50 5.41 5.61
N ALA A 89 0.31 5.15 5.09
CA ALA A 89 0.09 4.07 4.12
C ALA A 89 0.82 4.33 2.80
N ILE A 90 0.89 5.59 2.36
CA ILE A 90 1.69 6.03 1.21
C ILE A 90 3.18 5.82 1.48
N ASP A 91 3.67 6.29 2.64
CA ASP A 91 5.08 6.15 2.99
C ASP A 91 5.50 4.69 3.12
N GLN A 92 4.62 3.82 3.62
CA GLN A 92 4.85 2.38 3.65
C GLN A 92 5.08 1.80 2.24
N SER A 93 4.30 2.22 1.24
CA SER A 93 4.51 1.81 -0.17
C SER A 93 5.83 2.34 -0.73
N LYS A 94 6.22 3.57 -0.39
CA LYS A 94 7.53 4.12 -0.81
C LYS A 94 8.68 3.29 -0.25
N GLN A 95 8.62 2.93 1.04
CA GLN A 95 9.64 2.10 1.68
C GLN A 95 9.67 0.68 1.08
N PHE A 96 8.50 0.14 0.72
CA PHE A 96 8.44 -1.14 0.02
C PHE A 96 9.10 -1.07 -1.36
N ILE A 97 8.87 -0.01 -2.14
CA ILE A 97 9.58 0.20 -3.42
C ILE A 97 11.10 0.21 -3.22
N ILE A 98 11.59 0.88 -2.17
CA ILE A 98 13.04 0.88 -1.85
C ILE A 98 13.54 -0.55 -1.60
N LEU A 99 12.79 -1.36 -0.85
CA LEU A 99 13.14 -2.77 -0.66
C LEU A 99 13.16 -3.54 -1.99
N LEU A 100 12.18 -3.31 -2.88
CA LEU A 100 12.15 -3.97 -4.19
C LEU A 100 13.37 -3.59 -5.04
N ASP A 101 13.78 -2.32 -5.01
CA ASP A 101 14.99 -1.85 -5.71
C ASP A 101 16.26 -2.47 -5.12
N GLN A 102 16.33 -2.65 -3.81
CA GLN A 102 17.42 -3.38 -3.14
C GLN A 102 17.45 -4.85 -3.57
N ILE A 103 16.30 -5.54 -3.57
CA ILE A 103 16.21 -6.93 -4.03
C ILE A 103 16.70 -7.04 -5.49
N LEU A 104 16.22 -6.17 -6.38
CA LEU A 104 16.63 -6.16 -7.80
C LEU A 104 18.15 -5.91 -7.98
N SER A 105 18.73 -5.04 -7.18
CA SER A 105 20.12 -4.59 -7.34
C SER A 105 21.13 -5.45 -6.57
N GLU A 106 20.73 -6.12 -5.51
CA GLU A 106 21.65 -6.82 -4.59
C GLU A 106 21.45 -8.34 -4.56
N SER A 107 20.23 -8.86 -4.80
CA SER A 107 19.98 -10.30 -4.75
C SER A 107 20.62 -11.03 -5.93
N ASN A 108 21.52 -11.96 -5.61
CA ASN A 108 22.10 -12.87 -6.59
C ASN A 108 21.05 -13.89 -7.08
N ALA A 109 20.15 -14.33 -6.19
CA ALA A 109 19.07 -15.24 -6.55
C ALA A 109 18.18 -14.62 -7.64
N VAL A 110 17.72 -13.38 -7.42
CA VAL A 110 16.87 -12.66 -8.39
C VAL A 110 17.61 -12.35 -9.68
N LYS A 111 18.89 -11.96 -9.63
CA LYS A 111 19.69 -11.70 -10.86
C LYS A 111 19.86 -12.93 -11.74
N ASN A 112 19.90 -14.12 -11.15
CA ASN A 112 20.07 -15.39 -11.86
C ASN A 112 18.74 -16.02 -12.29
N ASN A 113 17.60 -15.39 -11.97
CA ASN A 113 16.27 -15.83 -12.35
C ASN A 113 15.69 -14.87 -13.40
N PRO A 114 15.49 -15.30 -14.67
CA PRO A 114 15.04 -14.39 -15.73
C PRO A 114 13.62 -13.85 -15.54
N VAL A 115 12.79 -14.51 -14.71
CA VAL A 115 11.40 -14.11 -14.46
C VAL A 115 11.30 -13.15 -13.27
N ALA A 116 12.11 -13.34 -12.23
CA ALA A 116 11.99 -12.58 -10.99
C ALA A 116 12.09 -11.05 -11.18
N PRO A 117 13.07 -10.50 -11.92
CA PRO A 117 13.13 -9.07 -12.17
C PRO A 117 11.92 -8.50 -12.90
N VAL A 118 11.31 -9.26 -13.82
CA VAL A 118 10.14 -8.81 -14.57
C VAL A 118 8.93 -8.67 -13.64
N VAL A 119 8.71 -9.67 -12.79
CA VAL A 119 7.60 -9.68 -11.82
C VAL A 119 7.81 -8.61 -10.75
N ILE A 120 9.01 -8.49 -10.18
CA ILE A 120 9.30 -7.47 -9.16
C ILE A 120 9.13 -6.05 -9.72
N ASN A 121 9.57 -5.80 -10.96
CA ASN A 121 9.36 -4.49 -11.60
C ASN A 121 7.88 -4.19 -11.88
N HIS A 122 7.06 -5.21 -12.17
CA HIS A 122 5.61 -5.04 -12.30
C HIS A 122 4.97 -4.65 -10.96
N ILE A 123 5.29 -5.39 -9.90
CA ILE A 123 4.85 -5.11 -8.52
C ILE A 123 5.25 -3.68 -8.11
N ARG A 124 6.49 -3.27 -8.40
CA ARG A 124 6.99 -1.92 -8.09
C ARG A 124 6.13 -0.83 -8.73
N ARG A 125 5.79 -0.97 -10.02
CA ARG A 125 4.94 -0.01 -10.75
C ARG A 125 3.52 0.05 -10.21
N GLU A 126 2.99 -1.05 -9.68
CA GLU A 126 1.68 -1.07 -9.05
C GLU A 126 1.66 -0.30 -7.71
N SER A 127 2.72 -0.44 -6.90
CA SER A 127 2.90 0.42 -5.72
C SER A 127 3.08 1.90 -6.09
N GLU A 128 3.80 2.22 -7.17
CA GLU A 128 3.92 3.59 -7.70
C GLU A 128 2.55 4.16 -8.13
N TYR A 129 1.72 3.34 -8.78
CA TYR A 129 0.37 3.71 -9.18
C TYR A 129 -0.53 4.01 -7.97
N PHE A 130 -0.50 3.16 -6.94
CA PHE A 130 -1.21 3.44 -5.68
C PHE A 130 -0.79 4.79 -5.08
N ILE A 131 0.52 5.05 -4.96
CA ILE A 131 1.04 6.31 -4.44
C ILE A 131 0.48 7.50 -5.23
N GLY A 132 0.49 7.41 -6.57
CA GLY A 132 -0.04 8.47 -7.44
C GLY A 132 -1.53 8.73 -7.24
N ILE A 133 -2.36 7.68 -7.13
CA ILE A 133 -3.79 7.84 -6.80
C ILE A 133 -3.95 8.55 -5.47
N MET A 134 -3.26 8.07 -4.43
CA MET A 134 -3.46 8.57 -3.07
C MET A 134 -3.02 10.02 -2.92
N GLN A 135 -1.92 10.40 -3.55
CA GLN A 135 -1.48 11.81 -3.59
C GLN A 135 -2.53 12.69 -4.25
N ALA A 136 -3.07 12.29 -5.41
CA ALA A 136 -4.11 13.05 -6.09
C ALA A 136 -5.39 13.20 -5.23
N VAL A 137 -5.78 12.13 -4.52
CA VAL A 137 -6.94 12.15 -3.63
C VAL A 137 -6.72 13.08 -2.42
N LEU A 138 -5.55 13.01 -1.77
CA LEU A 138 -5.22 13.86 -0.62
C LEU A 138 -5.04 15.33 -1.00
N ASP A 139 -4.40 15.61 -2.14
CA ASP A 139 -4.23 16.97 -2.65
C ASP A 139 -5.58 17.65 -2.92
N TYR A 140 -6.54 16.91 -3.50
CA TYR A 140 -7.88 17.41 -3.73
C TYR A 140 -8.66 17.60 -2.42
N ALA A 141 -8.52 16.69 -1.45
CA ALA A 141 -9.11 16.83 -0.12
C ALA A 141 -8.59 18.09 0.59
N ASN A 142 -7.27 18.34 0.57
CA ASN A 142 -6.65 19.49 1.21
C ASN A 142 -7.04 20.85 0.61
N ARG A 143 -7.49 20.89 -0.65
CA ARG A 143 -7.99 22.12 -1.31
C ARG A 143 -9.48 22.40 -1.03
N SER A 144 -10.19 21.41 -0.49
CA SER A 144 -11.65 21.46 -0.28
C SER A 144 -12.04 21.80 1.17
N TYR A 145 -11.05 22.04 2.04
CA TYR A 145 -11.18 22.49 3.43
C TYR A 145 -10.45 23.82 3.64
#